data_AF-A0A0F2QQH8-F1
#
_entry.id   AF-A0A0F2QQH8-F1
#
_cell.length_a   1.000
_cell.length_b   1.000
_cell.length_c   1.000
_cell.angle_alpha   90.00
_cell.angle_beta   90.00
_cell.angle_gamma   90.00
#
_symmetry.space_group_name_H-M   'P 1'
#
loop_
_entity.id
_entity.type
_entity.pdbx_description
1 polymer ?
#
loop_
_entity_poly.entity_id
_entity_poly.type
_entity_poly.pdbx_seq_one_letter_code
_entity_poly.pdbx_strand_id
1 'polypeptide(L)'
;MVSNPFKVLRRKRQTGFIYIADERRDLRFAQAEPGDEIRNDTRDAPWIVVDHSLDSILVTSWPGTLWEAEVIDADFPQNHDGDYTRAVAVRILRRLPSHELFGPNGEAVAWIVDRSSNLTRDEAETLARHRAPDAGRVYSRAWQNWDQLPDDKRVFEDWEGIIGAGGTGPVSPIRRGLSAVFNAVCASALEIDGENAWFDEDGPDEDPDMHLIEPWAAASLCLIEAAMALGAPDLLPAEDRALLTAPWRALTAPSLS
;
A
#
# COMPACT_ATOMS: atom_id res chain seq x y z
N MET A 1 -24.59 46.37 -28.43
CA MET A 1 -23.79 45.66 -27.41
C MET A 1 -23.67 44.23 -27.87
N VAL A 2 -22.49 43.85 -28.36
CA VAL A 2 -22.23 42.50 -28.90
C VAL A 2 -22.01 41.56 -27.71
N SER A 3 -22.89 40.58 -27.53
CA SER A 3 -22.73 39.51 -26.54
C SER A 3 -21.57 38.62 -26.97
N ASN A 4 -20.52 38.53 -26.15
CA ASN A 4 -19.35 37.71 -26.40
C ASN A 4 -19.71 36.20 -26.27
N PRO A 5 -19.63 35.38 -27.34
CA PRO A 5 -20.06 33.98 -27.32
C PRO A 5 -18.98 32.99 -26.84
N PHE A 6 -17.86 33.46 -26.31
CA PHE A 6 -16.76 32.59 -25.87
C PHE A 6 -16.42 32.81 -24.39
N LYS A 7 -17.34 32.44 -23.50
CA LYS A 7 -16.96 31.90 -22.19
C LYS A 7 -17.02 30.39 -22.28
N VAL A 8 -16.06 29.79 -22.99
CA VAL A 8 -15.69 28.41 -22.72
C VAL A 8 -15.22 28.42 -21.27
N LEU A 9 -16.04 27.91 -20.33
CA LEU A 9 -15.56 27.61 -18.99
C LEU A 9 -14.37 26.69 -19.19
N ARG A 10 -13.18 27.22 -18.93
CA ARG A 10 -11.94 26.44 -18.93
C ARG A 10 -12.12 25.43 -17.80
N ARG A 11 -12.62 24.23 -18.12
CA ARG A 11 -12.76 23.12 -17.18
C ARG A 11 -11.40 22.98 -16.51
N LYS A 12 -11.37 23.10 -15.18
CA LYS A 12 -10.12 23.00 -14.42
C LYS A 12 -9.53 21.65 -14.77
N ARG A 13 -8.31 21.65 -15.34
CA ARG A 13 -7.60 20.42 -15.65
C ARG A 13 -7.42 19.68 -14.34
N GLN A 14 -7.97 18.48 -14.25
CA GLN A 14 -7.88 17.66 -13.08
C GLN A 14 -6.73 16.69 -13.28
N THR A 15 -5.73 16.79 -12.41
CA THR A 15 -4.57 15.89 -12.40
C THR A 15 -4.68 14.99 -11.18
N GLY A 16 -4.19 13.77 -11.32
CA GLY A 16 -4.08 12.81 -10.23
C GLY A 16 -3.13 11.68 -10.61
N PHE A 17 -3.30 10.54 -9.94
CA PHE A 17 -2.38 9.43 -9.98
C PHE A 17 -3.08 8.15 -10.40
N ILE A 18 -2.36 7.28 -11.11
CA ILE A 18 -2.84 5.98 -11.54
C ILE A 18 -1.76 4.96 -11.19
N TYR A 19 -2.14 3.93 -10.45
CA TYR A 19 -1.25 2.78 -10.17
C TYR A 19 -1.78 1.52 -10.86
N ILE A 20 -0.89 0.80 -11.52
CA ILE A 20 -1.22 -0.43 -12.25
C ILE A 20 -0.25 -1.51 -11.82
N ALA A 21 -0.75 -2.51 -11.08
CA ALA A 21 0.03 -3.68 -10.68
C ALA A 21 0.43 -4.52 -11.90
N ASP A 22 1.65 -5.06 -11.88
CA ASP A 22 2.25 -5.77 -13.01
C ASP A 22 1.53 -7.09 -13.35
N GLU A 23 0.84 -7.71 -12.38
CA GLU A 23 0.00 -8.91 -12.58
C GLU A 23 -1.31 -8.62 -13.31
N ARG A 24 -1.91 -7.43 -13.10
CA ARG A 24 -3.21 -7.07 -13.69
C ARG A 24 -3.06 -6.61 -15.15
N ARG A 25 -1.85 -6.18 -15.54
CA ARG A 25 -1.45 -5.73 -16.88
C ARG A 25 -2.57 -5.03 -17.65
N ASP A 26 -2.73 -3.72 -17.44
CA ASP A 26 -3.50 -2.92 -18.38
C ASP A 26 -2.64 -2.62 -19.62
N LEU A 27 -2.88 -3.38 -20.70
CA LEU A 27 -2.10 -3.28 -21.94
C LEU A 27 -2.10 -1.87 -22.55
N ARG A 28 -3.11 -1.05 -22.23
CA ARG A 28 -3.18 0.34 -22.71
C ARG A 28 -2.07 1.21 -22.13
N PHE A 29 -1.55 0.85 -20.96
CA PHE A 29 -0.47 1.56 -20.27
C PHE A 29 0.91 0.89 -20.44
N ALA A 30 0.96 -0.32 -21.01
CA ALA A 30 2.18 -1.14 -21.03
C ALA A 30 3.36 -0.48 -21.76
N GLN A 31 3.11 0.43 -22.69
CA GLN A 31 4.12 1.16 -23.47
C GLN A 31 3.85 2.67 -23.45
N ALA A 32 3.13 3.16 -22.44
CA ALA A 32 2.74 4.57 -22.39
C ALA A 32 3.94 5.47 -22.06
N GLU A 33 4.02 6.59 -22.76
CA GLU A 33 5.03 7.63 -22.60
C GLU A 33 4.38 8.97 -22.20
N PRO A 34 5.14 9.89 -21.59
CA PRO A 34 4.66 11.25 -21.31
C PRO A 34 4.09 11.93 -22.57
N GLY A 35 2.85 12.40 -22.46
CA GLY A 35 2.09 13.02 -23.54
C GLY A 35 1.06 12.11 -24.19
N ASP A 36 1.16 10.79 -24.02
CA ASP A 36 0.20 9.85 -24.59
C ASP A 36 -1.20 10.03 -24.01
N GLU A 37 -2.20 9.88 -24.88
CA GLU A 37 -3.61 9.85 -24.49
C GLU A 37 -4.11 8.41 -24.47
N ILE A 38 -4.53 7.96 -23.29
CA ILE A 38 -5.09 6.63 -23.10
C ILE A 38 -6.60 6.76 -22.95
N ARG A 39 -7.35 5.92 -23.65
CA ARG A 39 -8.81 6.00 -23.74
C ARG A 39 -9.45 4.61 -23.70
N ASN A 40 -10.60 4.51 -23.05
CA ASN A 40 -11.50 3.36 -23.16
C ASN A 40 -12.23 3.38 -24.51
N ASP A 41 -12.41 2.21 -25.13
CA ASP A 41 -13.22 2.07 -26.35
C ASP A 41 -14.69 2.44 -26.13
N THR A 42 -15.21 2.19 -24.92
CA THR A 42 -16.57 2.52 -24.49
C THR A 42 -16.54 3.46 -23.28
N ARG A 43 -17.69 4.10 -22.97
CA ARG A 43 -17.83 4.89 -21.73
C ARG A 43 -18.24 4.02 -20.53
N ASP A 44 -18.41 2.72 -20.74
CA ASP A 44 -18.80 1.77 -19.72
C ASP A 44 -17.59 1.30 -18.90
N ALA A 45 -17.86 0.68 -17.76
CA ALA A 45 -16.85 0.07 -16.92
C ALA A 45 -16.07 -1.05 -17.68
N PRO A 46 -14.79 -1.30 -17.33
CA PRO A 46 -14.02 -0.68 -16.24
C PRO A 46 -13.45 0.70 -16.61
N TRP A 47 -13.62 1.66 -15.71
CA TRP A 47 -13.08 3.02 -15.87
C TRP A 47 -11.59 3.08 -15.54
N ILE A 48 -10.90 4.09 -16.08
CA ILE A 48 -9.57 4.48 -15.58
C ILE A 48 -9.80 5.23 -14.27
N VAL A 49 -9.31 4.67 -13.16
CA VAL A 49 -9.41 5.30 -11.84
C VAL A 49 -8.23 6.24 -11.66
N VAL A 50 -8.51 7.53 -11.48
CA VAL A 50 -7.50 8.58 -11.24
C VAL A 50 -7.67 9.08 -9.81
N ASP A 51 -6.79 8.65 -8.93
CA ASP A 51 -6.74 9.06 -7.52
C ASP A 51 -6.26 10.50 -7.39
N HIS A 52 -6.89 11.29 -6.52
CA HIS A 52 -6.54 12.71 -6.33
C HIS A 52 -5.29 12.88 -5.48
N SER A 53 -4.91 11.84 -4.74
CA SER A 53 -3.73 11.81 -3.88
C SER A 53 -3.06 10.43 -3.91
N LEU A 54 -1.78 10.35 -3.54
CA LEU A 54 -1.12 9.05 -3.37
C LEU A 54 -1.69 8.26 -2.17
N ASP A 55 -2.27 8.94 -1.19
CA ASP A 55 -2.83 8.31 0.03
C ASP A 55 -4.10 7.51 -0.25
N SER A 56 -4.84 7.86 -1.30
CA SER A 56 -6.10 7.20 -1.68
C SER A 56 -5.89 5.96 -2.56
N ILE A 57 -4.72 5.81 -3.18
CA ILE A 57 -4.41 4.65 -4.02
C ILE A 57 -4.45 3.36 -3.21
N LEU A 58 -5.23 2.40 -3.68
CA LEU A 58 -5.25 1.05 -3.14
C LEU A 58 -4.14 0.20 -3.78
N VAL A 59 -3.17 -0.23 -2.96
CA VAL A 59 -2.10 -1.15 -3.36
C VAL A 59 -2.52 -2.58 -3.01
N THR A 60 -3.34 -3.18 -3.86
CA THR A 60 -3.81 -4.57 -3.66
C THR A 60 -2.82 -5.61 -4.15
N SER A 61 -1.87 -5.23 -5.00
CA SER A 61 -0.78 -6.08 -5.49
C SER A 61 0.43 -5.23 -5.84
N TRP A 62 1.61 -5.85 -5.82
CA TRP A 62 2.92 -5.26 -6.01
C TRP A 62 3.85 -6.27 -6.71
N PRO A 63 4.80 -5.84 -7.57
CA PRO A 63 5.09 -4.47 -7.99
C PRO A 63 4.11 -3.95 -9.05
N GLY A 64 4.30 -2.69 -9.44
CA GLY A 64 3.49 -2.04 -10.46
C GLY A 64 4.07 -0.71 -10.90
N THR A 65 3.38 -0.06 -11.84
CA THR A 65 3.78 1.23 -12.39
C THR A 65 2.86 2.35 -11.91
N LEU A 66 3.46 3.44 -11.40
CA LEU A 66 2.79 4.65 -10.98
C LEU A 66 2.92 5.76 -12.03
N TRP A 67 1.80 6.38 -12.35
CA TRP A 67 1.70 7.47 -13.31
C TRP A 67 1.08 8.71 -12.67
N GLU A 68 1.55 9.88 -13.07
CA GLU A 68 0.80 11.13 -12.93
C GLU A 68 0.05 11.38 -14.25
N ALA A 69 -1.24 11.67 -14.17
CA ALA A 69 -2.10 11.79 -15.35
C ALA A 69 -3.10 12.95 -15.24
N GLU A 70 -3.40 13.58 -16.38
CA GLU A 70 -4.47 14.57 -16.53
C GLU A 70 -5.74 13.91 -17.04
N VAL A 71 -6.87 14.13 -16.38
CA VAL A 71 -8.19 13.65 -16.84
C VAL A 71 -8.63 14.48 -18.05
N ILE A 72 -8.80 13.82 -19.20
CA ILE A 72 -9.28 14.44 -20.45
C ILE A 72 -10.81 14.31 -20.54
N ASP A 73 -11.33 13.13 -20.24
CA ASP A 73 -12.76 12.80 -20.31
C ASP A 73 -13.16 12.04 -19.04
N ALA A 74 -13.95 12.69 -18.19
CA ALA A 74 -14.49 12.10 -16.97
C ALA A 74 -15.91 11.56 -17.21
N ASP A 75 -16.25 10.49 -16.51
CA ASP A 75 -17.62 9.97 -16.48
C ASP A 75 -18.46 10.77 -15.46
N PHE A 76 -19.64 11.25 -15.87
CA PHE A 76 -20.58 12.06 -15.07
C PHE A 76 -22.00 11.49 -15.21
N PRO A 77 -22.88 11.54 -14.18
CA PRO A 77 -22.79 12.34 -12.94
C PRO A 77 -22.22 11.54 -11.76
N GLN A 78 -21.07 11.97 -11.25
CA GLN A 78 -20.52 11.40 -10.02
C GLN A 78 -21.32 11.97 -8.83
N ASN A 79 -22.30 11.22 -8.32
CA ASN A 79 -22.91 11.51 -7.01
C ASN A 79 -21.97 11.10 -5.85
N HIS A 80 -20.67 11.31 -6.03
CA HIS A 80 -19.61 10.83 -5.15
C HIS A 80 -18.58 11.94 -5.01
N ASP A 81 -18.58 12.59 -3.84
CA ASP A 81 -17.47 13.40 -3.32
C ASP A 81 -16.45 12.44 -2.71
N GLY A 82 -15.58 11.84 -3.51
CA GLY A 82 -14.53 11.00 -2.96
C GLY A 82 -13.23 11.15 -3.73
N ASP A 83 -12.21 10.47 -3.22
CA ASP A 83 -10.81 10.82 -3.42
C ASP A 83 -10.25 10.37 -4.79
N TYR A 84 -11.11 10.06 -5.75
CA TYR A 84 -10.75 9.62 -7.09
C TYR A 84 -11.76 10.08 -8.13
N THR A 85 -11.36 9.98 -9.39
CA THR A 85 -12.21 10.27 -10.55
C THR A 85 -12.20 9.11 -11.53
N ARG A 86 -13.40 8.67 -11.92
CA ARG A 86 -13.60 7.73 -13.02
C ARG A 86 -13.43 8.46 -14.35
N ALA A 87 -12.40 8.07 -15.11
CA ALA A 87 -12.08 8.63 -16.39
C ALA A 87 -12.31 7.62 -17.53
N VAL A 88 -12.81 8.13 -18.65
CA VAL A 88 -12.88 7.44 -19.94
C VAL A 88 -11.59 7.68 -20.72
N ALA A 89 -10.95 8.84 -20.52
CA ALA A 89 -9.66 9.14 -21.13
C ALA A 89 -8.77 10.02 -20.24
N VAL A 90 -7.47 9.74 -20.29
CA VAL A 90 -6.42 10.44 -19.54
C VAL A 90 -5.23 10.76 -20.44
N ARG A 91 -4.47 11.78 -20.09
CA ARG A 91 -3.15 12.06 -20.67
C ARG A 91 -2.08 11.71 -19.67
N ILE A 92 -1.09 10.92 -20.05
CA ILE A 92 0.06 10.65 -19.19
C ILE A 92 0.93 11.90 -19.11
N LEU A 93 1.22 12.36 -17.90
CA LEU A 93 2.08 13.51 -17.67
C LEU A 93 3.52 13.07 -17.42
N ARG A 94 3.70 12.06 -16.57
CA ARG A 94 5.00 11.43 -16.32
C ARG A 94 4.85 10.11 -15.56
N ARG A 95 5.89 9.29 -15.64
CA ARG A 95 6.07 8.15 -14.75
C ARG A 95 6.65 8.63 -13.41
N LEU A 96 6.17 8.04 -12.32
CA LEU A 96 6.72 8.24 -10.98
C LEU A 96 7.33 6.94 -10.47
N PRO A 97 8.33 7.01 -9.58
CA PRO A 97 8.77 5.86 -8.81
C PRO A 97 7.63 5.32 -7.95
N SER A 98 7.31 4.02 -8.07
CA SER A 98 6.16 3.43 -7.37
C SER A 98 6.30 3.43 -5.84
N HIS A 99 7.54 3.52 -5.32
CA HIS A 99 7.79 3.62 -3.90
C HIS A 99 7.25 4.91 -3.27
N GLU A 100 6.93 5.94 -4.06
CA GLU A 100 6.27 7.15 -3.56
C GLU A 100 4.91 6.83 -2.91
N LEU A 101 4.26 5.71 -3.25
CA LEU A 101 3.04 5.23 -2.60
C LEU A 101 3.18 4.98 -1.09
N PHE A 102 4.41 4.83 -0.59
CA PHE A 102 4.70 4.50 0.80
C PHE A 102 5.24 5.70 1.60
N GLY A 103 5.25 6.89 1.01
CA GLY A 103 5.63 8.13 1.69
C GLY A 103 7.13 8.46 1.59
N PRO A 104 7.65 9.33 2.46
CA PRO A 104 9.00 9.90 2.33
C PRO A 104 10.14 8.88 2.35
N ASN A 105 10.02 7.82 3.15
CA ASN A 105 11.01 6.72 3.20
C ASN A 105 10.53 5.49 2.42
N GLY A 106 9.73 5.71 1.38
CA GLY A 106 9.04 4.65 0.67
C GLY A 106 9.96 3.66 -0.04
N GLU A 107 11.20 4.05 -0.40
CA GLU A 107 12.20 3.12 -0.96
C GLU A 107 12.51 1.96 -0.01
N ALA A 108 12.65 2.25 1.30
CA ALA A 108 12.93 1.23 2.30
C ALA A 108 11.72 0.30 2.51
N VAL A 109 10.51 0.84 2.43
CA VAL A 109 9.28 0.06 2.50
C VAL A 109 9.15 -0.84 1.25
N ALA A 110 9.37 -0.29 0.07
CA ALA A 110 9.34 -1.05 -1.19
C ALA A 110 10.34 -2.21 -1.17
N TRP A 111 11.54 -2.00 -0.62
CA TRP A 111 12.53 -3.08 -0.46
C TRP A 111 12.02 -4.23 0.43
N ILE A 112 11.32 -3.92 1.51
CA ILE A 112 10.68 -4.94 2.36
C ILE A 112 9.57 -5.65 1.59
N VAL A 113 8.70 -4.92 0.87
CA VAL A 113 7.61 -5.52 0.08
C VAL A 113 8.17 -6.45 -1.00
N ASP A 114 9.16 -6.00 -1.78
CA ASP A 114 9.83 -6.80 -2.81
C ASP A 114 10.39 -8.11 -2.24
N ARG A 115 10.99 -8.03 -1.05
CA ARG A 115 11.52 -9.22 -0.38
C ARG A 115 10.43 -10.12 0.18
N SER A 116 9.35 -9.53 0.69
CA SER A 116 8.19 -10.23 1.22
C SER A 116 7.46 -11.02 0.14
N SER A 117 7.40 -10.50 -1.10
CA SER A 117 6.79 -11.17 -2.25
C SER A 117 7.55 -12.42 -2.71
N ASN A 118 8.78 -12.62 -2.24
CA ASN A 118 9.63 -13.75 -2.60
C ASN A 118 10.12 -14.48 -1.34
N LEU A 119 9.31 -14.47 -0.28
CA LEU A 119 9.70 -15.06 1.00
C LEU A 119 9.63 -16.59 0.91
N THR A 120 10.73 -17.26 1.22
CA THR A 120 10.72 -18.73 1.36
C THR A 120 10.28 -19.15 2.76
N ARG A 121 9.88 -20.42 2.92
CA ARG A 121 9.53 -20.98 4.23
C ARG A 121 10.69 -20.88 5.23
N ASP A 122 11.92 -21.21 4.84
CA ASP A 122 13.11 -21.12 5.71
C ASP A 122 13.39 -19.68 6.16
N GLU A 123 13.10 -18.70 5.30
CA GLU A 123 13.23 -17.28 5.61
C GLU A 123 12.14 -16.81 6.57
N ALA A 124 10.90 -17.27 6.39
CA ALA A 124 9.81 -17.04 7.34
C ALA A 124 10.14 -17.63 8.72
N GLU A 125 10.67 -18.87 8.79
CA GLU A 125 11.14 -19.48 10.04
C GLU A 125 12.31 -18.71 10.66
N THR A 126 13.17 -18.13 9.83
CA THR A 126 14.28 -17.28 10.31
C THR A 126 13.74 -16.00 10.92
N LEU A 127 12.79 -15.31 10.27
CA LEU A 127 12.14 -14.13 10.83
C LEU A 127 11.43 -14.46 12.15
N ALA A 128 10.67 -15.54 12.20
CA ALA A 128 9.93 -15.98 13.38
C ALA A 128 10.86 -16.23 14.58
N ARG A 129 11.98 -16.95 14.36
CA ARG A 129 12.98 -17.23 15.42
C ARG A 129 13.69 -16.00 15.96
N HIS A 130 13.80 -14.94 15.17
CA HIS A 130 14.52 -13.72 15.55
C HIS A 130 13.59 -12.61 16.05
N ARG A 131 12.27 -12.81 16.04
CA ARG A 131 11.31 -11.80 16.54
C ARG A 131 11.63 -11.46 17.99
N ALA A 132 11.76 -10.18 18.29
CA ALA A 132 12.01 -9.72 19.65
C ALA A 132 10.73 -9.83 20.50
N PRO A 133 10.80 -10.30 21.77
CA PRO A 133 9.61 -10.44 22.62
C PRO A 133 8.84 -9.12 22.84
N ASP A 134 9.53 -7.98 22.82
CA ASP A 134 8.96 -6.65 23.06
C ASP A 134 8.51 -5.95 21.76
N ALA A 135 8.60 -6.59 20.60
CA ALA A 135 8.41 -5.93 19.30
C ALA A 135 6.99 -5.34 19.14
N GLY A 136 5.93 -6.08 19.50
CA GLY A 136 4.55 -5.58 19.43
C GLY A 136 4.31 -4.33 20.28
N ARG A 137 4.92 -4.26 21.47
CA ARG A 137 4.86 -3.07 22.34
C ARG A 137 5.58 -1.87 21.74
N VAL A 138 6.76 -2.09 21.17
CA VAL A 138 7.54 -1.01 20.50
C VAL A 138 6.83 -0.54 19.23
N TYR A 139 6.24 -1.46 18.47
CA TYR A 139 5.41 -1.16 17.31
C TYR A 139 4.20 -0.30 17.69
N SER A 140 3.51 -0.66 18.77
CA SER A 140 2.35 0.10 19.26
C SER A 140 2.70 1.52 19.69
N ARG A 141 3.90 1.73 20.25
CA ARG A 141 4.42 3.08 20.53
C ARG A 141 4.60 3.91 19.27
N ALA A 142 5.00 3.31 18.13
CA ALA A 142 5.12 4.05 16.88
C ALA A 142 3.75 4.61 16.43
N TRP A 143 2.70 3.79 16.49
CA TRP A 143 1.32 4.23 16.23
C TRP A 143 0.91 5.38 17.14
N GLN A 144 1.15 5.28 18.44
CA GLN A 144 0.80 6.32 19.40
C GLN A 144 1.58 7.62 19.19
N ASN A 145 2.82 7.54 18.72
CA ASN A 145 3.64 8.71 18.39
C ASN A 145 3.27 9.36 17.05
N TRP A 146 2.39 8.75 16.25
CA TRP A 146 2.00 9.29 14.97
C TRP A 146 0.95 10.39 15.14
N ASP A 147 1.30 11.62 14.77
CA ASP A 147 0.43 12.79 14.97
C ASP A 147 -0.93 12.68 14.26
N GLN A 148 -1.00 11.96 13.14
CA GLN A 148 -2.24 11.81 12.37
C GLN A 148 -3.12 10.64 12.85
N LEU A 149 -2.72 9.92 13.91
CA LEU A 149 -3.58 8.93 14.53
C LEU A 149 -4.82 9.63 15.13
N PRO A 150 -6.05 9.25 14.73
CA PRO A 150 -7.27 9.89 15.23
C PRO A 150 -7.42 9.74 16.75
N ASP A 151 -7.96 10.77 17.42
CA ASP A 151 -8.09 10.79 18.88
C ASP A 151 -8.95 9.64 19.43
N ASP A 152 -9.98 9.22 18.69
CA ASP A 152 -10.83 8.08 19.06
C ASP A 152 -10.09 6.74 18.96
N LYS A 153 -8.96 6.70 18.24
CA LYS A 153 -8.08 5.52 18.15
C LYS A 153 -6.97 5.52 19.20
N ARG A 154 -6.60 6.69 19.73
CA ARG A 154 -5.54 6.78 20.76
C ARG A 154 -5.88 6.03 22.05
N VAL A 155 -7.16 5.69 22.27
CA VAL A 155 -7.62 4.89 23.42
C VAL A 155 -7.16 3.43 23.38
N PHE A 156 -6.74 2.92 22.21
CA PHE A 156 -6.23 1.54 22.07
C PHE A 156 -4.74 1.51 22.38
N GLU A 157 -4.34 0.70 23.36
CA GLU A 157 -2.92 0.59 23.77
C GLU A 157 -2.15 -0.46 22.97
N ASP A 158 -2.85 -1.47 22.45
CA ASP A 158 -2.29 -2.54 21.66
C ASP A 158 -2.60 -2.34 20.17
N TRP A 159 -1.54 -2.26 19.37
CA TRP A 159 -1.57 -2.13 17.94
C TRP A 159 -0.75 -3.21 17.25
N GLU A 160 -0.32 -4.26 17.97
CA GLU A 160 0.44 -5.37 17.38
C GLU A 160 -0.30 -5.93 16.16
N GLY A 161 0.41 -6.05 15.03
CA GLY A 161 -0.15 -6.56 13.78
C GLY A 161 -1.15 -5.65 13.06
N ILE A 162 -1.55 -4.50 13.64
CA ILE A 162 -2.49 -3.58 12.99
C ILE A 162 -1.84 -2.88 11.80
N ILE A 163 -2.41 -3.08 10.61
CA ILE A 163 -1.90 -2.51 9.34
C ILE A 163 -2.58 -1.20 8.91
N GLY A 164 -3.59 -0.74 9.66
CA GLY A 164 -4.32 0.49 9.35
C GLY A 164 -5.28 0.94 10.46
N ALA A 165 -5.33 2.24 10.75
CA ALA A 165 -6.23 2.82 11.76
C ALA A 165 -7.70 3.01 11.28
N GLY A 166 -7.98 2.71 10.01
CA GLY A 166 -9.28 2.94 9.36
C GLY A 166 -9.55 4.42 9.03
N GLY A 167 -10.68 4.70 8.36
CA GLY A 167 -11.13 6.07 8.02
C GLY A 167 -10.69 6.59 6.64
N THR A 168 -11.03 7.85 6.35
CA THR A 168 -10.66 8.60 5.14
C THR A 168 -9.42 9.45 5.41
N GLY A 169 -8.25 8.97 5.01
CA GLY A 169 -6.95 9.61 5.24
C GLY A 169 -5.81 8.60 5.04
N PRO A 170 -4.54 9.01 5.21
CA PRO A 170 -3.47 8.02 5.29
C PRO A 170 -3.84 7.06 6.41
N VAL A 171 -3.90 5.76 6.09
CA VAL A 171 -4.37 4.73 7.04
C VAL A 171 -3.28 4.29 8.00
N SER A 172 -2.03 4.65 7.72
CA SER A 172 -0.87 4.37 8.57
C SER A 172 0.23 5.43 8.36
N PRO A 173 1.25 5.48 9.23
CA PRO A 173 2.42 6.36 9.06
C PRO A 173 3.15 6.20 7.73
N ILE A 174 3.04 5.02 7.11
CA ILE A 174 3.67 4.67 5.84
C ILE A 174 2.64 4.42 4.74
N ARG A 175 1.49 5.10 4.83
CA ARG A 175 0.35 5.00 3.89
C ARG A 175 -0.18 3.57 3.79
N ARG A 176 -0.13 2.96 2.61
CA ARG A 176 -0.52 1.55 2.38
C ARG A 176 0.63 0.56 2.54
N GLY A 177 1.80 1.01 2.99
CA GLY A 177 3.01 0.18 3.12
C GLY A 177 2.80 -1.05 3.99
N LEU A 178 2.19 -0.91 5.17
CA LEU A 178 1.94 -2.05 6.07
C LEU A 178 1.03 -3.10 5.42
N SER A 179 -0.05 -2.64 4.75
CA SER A 179 -0.95 -3.53 4.01
C SER A 179 -0.25 -4.21 2.82
N ALA A 180 0.62 -3.51 2.11
CA ALA A 180 1.38 -4.08 0.99
C ALA A 180 2.35 -5.17 1.46
N VAL A 181 3.04 -4.96 2.58
CA VAL A 181 3.91 -5.97 3.22
C VAL A 181 3.10 -7.20 3.62
N PHE A 182 1.98 -6.99 4.33
CA PHE A 182 1.11 -8.08 4.76
C PHE A 182 0.60 -8.90 3.56
N ASN A 183 0.03 -8.23 2.55
CA ASN A 183 -0.47 -8.90 1.35
C ASN A 183 0.61 -9.70 0.61
N ALA A 184 1.85 -9.18 0.57
CA ALA A 184 2.97 -9.89 -0.04
C ALA A 184 3.33 -11.17 0.72
N VAL A 185 3.37 -11.13 2.06
CA VAL A 185 3.59 -12.33 2.88
C VAL A 185 2.45 -13.35 2.69
N CYS A 186 1.20 -12.89 2.68
CA CYS A 186 0.04 -13.73 2.42
C CYS A 186 0.12 -14.43 1.07
N ALA A 187 0.55 -13.72 0.02
CA ALA A 187 0.73 -14.30 -1.31
C ALA A 187 1.81 -15.39 -1.31
N SER A 188 2.97 -15.14 -0.69
CA SER A 188 4.03 -16.17 -0.59
C SER A 188 3.60 -17.38 0.24
N ALA A 189 2.88 -17.16 1.35
CA ALA A 189 2.37 -18.24 2.19
C ALA A 189 1.39 -19.13 1.40
N LEU A 190 0.45 -18.52 0.67
CA LEU A 190 -0.50 -19.22 -0.19
C LEU A 190 0.19 -19.96 -1.33
N GLU A 191 1.23 -19.39 -1.94
CA GLU A 191 1.98 -20.03 -3.02
C GLU A 191 2.70 -21.30 -2.54
N ILE A 192 3.23 -21.29 -1.31
CA ILE A 192 4.05 -22.37 -0.78
C ILE A 192 3.20 -23.44 -0.09
N ASP A 193 2.22 -23.05 0.73
CA ASP A 193 1.46 -23.95 1.60
C ASP A 193 -0.02 -24.09 1.25
N GLY A 194 -0.50 -23.28 0.30
CA GLY A 194 -1.90 -23.26 -0.11
C GLY A 194 -2.83 -22.92 1.06
N GLU A 195 -3.95 -23.64 1.15
CA GLU A 195 -4.94 -23.47 2.21
C GLU A 195 -4.36 -23.76 3.61
N ASN A 196 -3.27 -24.53 3.73
CA ASN A 196 -2.61 -24.80 5.01
C ASN A 196 -1.78 -23.62 5.54
N ALA A 197 -1.72 -22.50 4.81
CA ALA A 197 -1.15 -21.26 5.32
C ALA A 197 -2.07 -20.55 6.32
N TRP A 198 -3.34 -20.97 6.42
CA TRP A 198 -4.37 -20.27 7.17
C TRP A 198 -5.19 -21.18 8.06
N PHE A 199 -5.74 -20.61 9.12
CA PHE A 199 -6.83 -21.19 9.89
C PHE A 199 -7.91 -20.16 10.14
N ASP A 200 -9.12 -20.66 10.40
CA ASP A 200 -10.29 -19.88 10.80
C ASP A 200 -10.50 -20.12 12.29
N GLU A 201 -10.55 -19.06 13.09
CA GLU A 201 -10.91 -19.18 14.52
C GLU A 201 -12.41 -19.31 14.72
N ASP A 202 -13.19 -18.75 13.80
CA ASP A 202 -14.64 -18.73 13.87
C ASP A 202 -15.24 -19.90 13.08
N GLY A 203 -16.36 -20.45 13.54
CA GLY A 203 -17.01 -21.57 12.88
C GLY A 203 -17.54 -21.19 11.49
N PRO A 204 -17.97 -22.17 10.66
CA PRO A 204 -18.40 -21.93 9.26
C PRO A 204 -19.66 -21.05 9.09
N ASP A 205 -20.26 -20.60 10.19
CA ASP A 205 -21.50 -19.83 10.23
C ASP A 205 -21.27 -18.32 10.52
N GLU A 206 -20.03 -17.90 10.78
CA GLU A 206 -19.63 -16.50 10.99
C GLU A 206 -18.71 -16.03 9.85
N ASP A 207 -18.56 -14.72 9.66
CA ASP A 207 -17.60 -14.20 8.67
C ASP A 207 -16.20 -14.65 9.12
N PRO A 208 -15.46 -15.43 8.31
CA PRO A 208 -14.27 -16.14 8.77
C PRO A 208 -13.16 -15.17 9.16
N ASP A 209 -12.73 -15.18 10.43
CA ASP A 209 -11.55 -14.46 10.88
C ASP A 209 -10.31 -15.30 10.55
N MET A 210 -9.77 -15.05 9.36
CA MET A 210 -8.68 -15.83 8.80
C MET A 210 -7.34 -15.37 9.37
N HIS A 211 -6.62 -16.30 10.00
CA HIS A 211 -5.30 -16.05 10.57
C HIS A 211 -4.22 -16.86 9.85
N LEU A 212 -3.04 -16.23 9.65
CA LEU A 212 -1.87 -16.95 9.16
C LEU A 212 -1.40 -17.98 10.19
N ILE A 213 -0.96 -19.14 9.71
CA ILE A 213 -0.31 -20.17 10.53
C ILE A 213 1.20 -19.88 10.61
N GLU A 214 1.85 -20.29 11.71
CA GLU A 214 3.30 -20.25 11.83
C GLU A 214 3.99 -21.06 10.71
N PRO A 215 5.10 -20.57 10.13
CA PRO A 215 5.89 -19.41 10.54
C PRO A 215 5.42 -18.06 9.95
N TRP A 216 4.39 -18.06 9.11
CA TRP A 216 3.96 -16.89 8.34
C TRP A 216 3.38 -15.78 9.21
N ALA A 217 2.67 -16.15 10.29
CA ALA A 217 2.17 -15.20 11.28
C ALA A 217 3.30 -14.35 11.86
N ALA A 218 4.31 -14.98 12.50
CA ALA A 218 5.43 -14.25 13.08
C ALA A 218 6.29 -13.53 12.03
N ALA A 219 6.46 -14.12 10.84
CA ALA A 219 7.17 -13.47 9.74
C ALA A 219 6.46 -12.18 9.28
N SER A 220 5.13 -12.19 9.16
CA SER A 220 4.34 -11.00 8.80
C SER A 220 4.53 -9.88 9.82
N LEU A 221 4.47 -10.20 11.12
CA LEU A 221 4.69 -9.24 12.21
C LEU A 221 6.09 -8.62 12.10
N CYS A 222 7.14 -9.43 11.98
CA CYS A 222 8.52 -8.96 11.83
C CYS A 222 8.70 -7.99 10.66
N LEU A 223 8.08 -8.27 9.52
CA LEU A 223 8.23 -7.45 8.30
C LEU A 223 7.42 -6.15 8.38
N ILE A 224 6.21 -6.19 8.96
CA ILE A 224 5.39 -5.00 9.23
C ILE A 224 6.09 -4.07 10.24
N GLU A 225 6.70 -4.65 11.28
CA GLU A 225 7.49 -3.94 12.29
C GLU A 225 8.72 -3.28 11.69
N ALA A 226 9.48 -4.01 10.86
CA ALA A 226 10.62 -3.47 10.14
C ALA A 226 10.19 -2.35 9.18
N ALA A 227 9.06 -2.52 8.49
CA ALA A 227 8.52 -1.51 7.58
C ALA A 227 8.13 -0.22 8.30
N MET A 228 7.51 -0.31 9.48
CA MET A 228 7.25 0.86 10.32
C MET A 228 8.54 1.56 10.74
N ALA A 229 9.53 0.80 11.23
CA ALA A 229 10.78 1.34 11.73
C ALA A 229 11.63 2.03 10.63
N LEU A 230 11.61 1.51 9.41
CA LEU A 230 12.35 2.08 8.27
C LEU A 230 11.53 3.13 7.51
N GLY A 231 10.22 2.96 7.41
CA GLY A 231 9.33 3.85 6.65
C GLY A 231 8.94 5.12 7.42
N ALA A 232 8.88 5.05 8.75
CA ALA A 232 8.56 6.17 9.64
C ALA A 232 9.57 6.27 10.80
N PRO A 233 10.87 6.50 10.51
CA PRO A 233 11.94 6.43 11.50
C PRO A 233 11.82 7.48 12.61
N ASP A 234 11.12 8.59 12.36
CA ASP A 234 10.95 9.67 13.32
C ASP A 234 9.96 9.33 14.46
N LEU A 235 9.16 8.27 14.30
CA LEU A 235 8.21 7.83 15.32
C LEU A 235 8.84 7.07 16.48
N LEU A 236 10.09 6.63 16.32
CA LEU A 236 10.77 5.78 17.27
C LEU A 236 12.21 6.24 17.52
N PRO A 237 12.71 6.14 18.77
CA PRO A 237 14.14 6.23 19.07
C PRO A 237 14.99 5.20 18.29
N ALA A 238 16.29 5.47 18.17
CA ALA A 238 17.20 4.61 17.41
C ALA A 238 17.30 3.18 17.95
N GLU A 239 17.23 2.99 19.27
CA GLU A 239 17.25 1.67 19.92
C GLU A 239 16.03 0.82 19.54
N ASP A 240 14.85 1.44 19.55
CA ASP A 240 13.58 0.80 19.20
C ASP A 240 13.54 0.42 17.72
N ARG A 241 14.04 1.31 16.84
CA ARG A 241 14.19 0.98 15.42
C ARG A 241 15.17 -0.18 15.21
N ALA A 242 16.27 -0.23 15.96
CA ALA A 242 17.22 -1.32 15.87
C ALA A 242 16.61 -2.65 16.33
N LEU A 243 15.75 -2.62 17.36
CA LEU A 243 14.99 -3.78 17.83
C LEU A 243 14.02 -4.29 16.75
N LEU A 244 13.19 -3.41 16.19
CA LEU A 244 12.21 -3.80 15.15
C LEU A 244 12.87 -4.26 13.84
N THR A 245 14.07 -3.76 13.52
CA THR A 245 14.80 -4.15 12.29
C THR A 245 15.77 -5.31 12.48
N ALA A 246 15.94 -5.83 13.69
CA ALA A 246 16.87 -6.94 13.95
C ALA A 246 16.51 -8.23 13.17
N PRO A 247 15.23 -8.69 13.12
CA PRO A 247 14.86 -9.88 12.34
C PRO A 247 15.12 -9.67 10.84
N TRP A 248 14.79 -8.48 10.33
CA TRP A 248 15.04 -8.09 8.95
C TRP A 248 16.53 -8.16 8.59
N ARG A 249 17.40 -7.63 9.46
CA ARG A 249 18.86 -7.70 9.25
C ARG A 249 19.37 -9.14 9.28
N ALA A 250 18.82 -10.00 10.14
CA ALA A 250 19.19 -11.42 10.16
C ALA A 250 18.85 -12.11 8.83
N LEU A 251 17.76 -11.71 8.18
CA LEU A 251 17.36 -12.19 6.86
C LEU A 251 18.26 -11.66 5.72
N THR A 252 18.64 -10.38 5.75
CA THR A 252 19.34 -9.74 4.61
C THR A 252 20.87 -9.69 4.75
N ALA A 253 21.42 -9.83 5.96
CA ALA A 253 22.87 -9.80 6.18
C ALA A 253 23.65 -10.96 5.53
N PRO A 254 23.11 -12.20 5.39
CA PRO A 254 23.78 -13.27 4.65
C PRO A 254 23.85 -13.02 3.14
N SER A 255 23.06 -12.09 2.61
CA SER A 255 22.92 -11.83 1.16
C SER A 255 23.90 -10.76 0.63
N LEU A 256 24.79 -10.25 1.48
CA LEU A 256 25.79 -9.21 1.14
C LEU A 256 27.24 -9.71 1.21
N SER A 257 27.46 -11.03 1.06
CA SER A 257 28.79 -11.63 0.87
C SER A 257 29.02 -12.07 -0.58
#